data_AF-A0AA40WCF8-F1
#
_entry.id   AF-A0AA40WCF8-F1
#
_cell.length_a   1.000
_cell.length_b   1.000
_cell.length_c   1.000
_cell.angle_alpha   90.00
_cell.angle_beta   90.00
_cell.angle_gamma   90.00
#
_symmetry.space_group_name_H-M   'P 1'
#
loop_
_entity.id
_entity.type
_entity.pdbx_description
1 polymer ?
#
loop_
_entity_poly.entity_id
_entity_poly.type
_entity_poly.pdbx_seq_one_letter_code
_entity_poly.pdbx_strand_id
1 'polypeptide(L)'
;MLTNLEKTNLKKEWETFLNSTNLLRVRKGDLVLSVEENHLDSFIIECAKKLDAQNSFCDAIRLIGTTLSDYEQLIQDRFWEYRLRTLITQGIFKIEGSLESYSTYKVKLAIK
;
A
#
# COMPACT_ATOMS: atom_id res chain seq x y z
N MET A 1 7.30 -31.04 12.26
CA MET A 1 8.50 -30.86 11.40
C MET A 1 8.05 -30.86 9.95
N LEU A 2 8.64 -30.03 9.10
CA LEU A 2 8.33 -30.02 7.66
C LEU A 2 8.84 -31.30 6.98
N THR A 3 7.99 -31.89 6.15
CA THR A 3 8.30 -33.00 5.25
C THR A 3 9.28 -32.57 4.16
N ASN A 4 9.95 -33.54 3.53
CA ASN A 4 10.86 -33.24 2.41
C ASN A 4 10.13 -32.61 1.23
N LEU A 5 8.87 -33.01 0.97
CA LEU A 5 8.04 -32.43 -0.09
C LEU A 5 7.73 -30.95 0.19
N GLU A 6 7.34 -30.61 1.41
CA GLU A 6 7.08 -29.22 1.81
C GLU A 6 8.34 -28.36 1.67
N LYS A 7 9.51 -28.87 2.06
CA LYS A 7 10.79 -28.18 1.86
C LYS A 7 11.10 -27.94 0.38
N THR A 8 10.84 -28.92 -0.48
CA THR A 8 11.03 -28.77 -1.93
C THR A 8 10.08 -27.75 -2.54
N ASN A 9 8.81 -27.75 -2.12
CA ASN A 9 7.82 -26.78 -2.60
C ASN A 9 8.19 -25.35 -2.19
N LEU A 10 8.57 -25.16 -0.93
CA LEU A 10 9.09 -23.87 -0.45
C LEU A 10 10.29 -23.43 -1.30
N LYS A 11 11.28 -24.31 -1.53
CA LYS A 11 12.45 -23.96 -2.34
C LYS A 11 12.08 -23.47 -3.75
N LYS A 12 11.15 -24.13 -4.43
CA LYS A 12 10.65 -23.71 -5.76
C LYS A 12 9.93 -22.36 -5.70
N GLU A 13 9.13 -22.13 -4.66
CA GLU A 13 8.45 -20.86 -4.43
C GLU A 13 9.47 -19.72 -4.21
N TRP A 14 10.49 -19.96 -3.39
CA TRP A 14 11.61 -19.04 -3.18
C TRP A 14 12.39 -18.74 -4.47
N GLU A 15 12.67 -19.75 -5.29
CA GLU A 15 13.29 -19.57 -6.62
C GLU A 15 12.41 -18.72 -7.55
N THR A 16 11.10 -18.86 -7.49
CA THR A 16 10.16 -18.03 -8.25
C THR A 16 10.23 -16.57 -7.79
N PHE A 17 10.31 -16.32 -6.48
CA PHE A 17 10.44 -14.98 -5.94
C PHE A 17 11.79 -14.32 -6.25
N LEU A 18 12.88 -15.08 -6.31
CA LEU A 18 14.19 -14.56 -6.68
C LEU A 18 14.22 -14.08 -8.15
N ASN A 19 13.43 -14.71 -9.01
CA ASN A 19 13.36 -14.38 -10.43
C ASN A 19 12.24 -13.38 -10.78
N SER A 20 11.38 -12.99 -9.83
CA SER A 20 10.32 -12.01 -10.08
C SER A 20 10.82 -10.57 -9.93
N THR A 21 10.37 -9.68 -10.81
CA THR A 21 10.70 -8.25 -10.78
C THR A 21 9.72 -7.44 -9.92
N ASN A 22 8.67 -8.08 -9.40
CA ASN A 22 7.66 -7.44 -8.58
C ASN A 22 8.22 -6.98 -7.23
N LEU A 23 7.93 -5.73 -6.87
CA LEU A 23 8.41 -5.10 -5.65
C LEU A 23 7.53 -5.40 -4.42
N LEU A 24 6.26 -5.73 -4.64
CA LEU A 24 5.30 -6.00 -3.57
C LEU A 24 4.95 -7.49 -3.51
N ARG A 25 4.98 -8.06 -2.31
CA ARG A 25 4.50 -9.41 -2.02
C ARG A 25 3.43 -9.34 -0.93
N VAL A 26 2.30 -10.00 -1.16
CA VAL A 26 1.16 -10.04 -0.22
C VAL A 26 0.85 -11.48 0.15
N ARG A 27 0.42 -11.71 1.39
CA ARG A 27 -0.05 -13.03 1.82
C ARG A 27 -1.52 -13.21 1.40
N LYS A 28 -1.87 -14.39 0.89
CA LYS A 28 -3.26 -14.77 0.61
C LYS A 28 -3.48 -16.19 1.13
N GLY A 29 -4.10 -16.29 2.32
CA GLY A 29 -4.17 -17.56 3.05
C GLY A 29 -2.76 -18.04 3.39
N ASP A 30 -2.39 -19.22 2.90
CA ASP A 30 -1.06 -19.80 3.14
C ASP A 30 -0.04 -19.54 2.03
N LEU A 31 -0.42 -18.76 1.01
CA LEU A 31 0.44 -18.44 -0.13
C LEU A 31 0.98 -17.02 -0.05
N VAL A 32 2.20 -16.81 -0.54
CA VAL A 32 2.76 -15.48 -0.79
C VAL A 32 2.68 -15.21 -2.29
N LEU A 33 2.07 -14.09 -2.67
CA LEU A 33 1.90 -13.71 -4.06
C LEU A 33 2.73 -12.48 -4.39
N SER A 34 3.46 -12.53 -5.49
CA SER A 34 4.07 -11.34 -6.09
C SER A 34 3.00 -10.56 -6.84
N VAL A 35 2.85 -9.27 -6.53
CA VAL A 35 1.84 -8.39 -7.12
C VAL A 35 2.48 -7.11 -7.63
N GLU A 36 1.75 -6.38 -8.47
CA GLU A 36 2.17 -5.05 -8.91
C GLU A 36 2.25 -4.08 -7.74
N GLU A 37 3.16 -3.11 -7.83
CA GLU A 37 3.41 -2.16 -6.75
C GLU A 37 2.18 -1.27 -6.45
N ASN A 38 1.33 -1.06 -7.46
CA ASN A 38 0.08 -0.31 -7.37
C ASN A 38 -1.11 -1.14 -6.84
N HIS A 39 -0.90 -2.41 -6.47
CA HIS A 39 -1.98 -3.31 -6.06
C HIS A 39 -2.82 -2.76 -4.89
N LEU A 40 -2.21 -1.95 -4.03
CA LEU A 40 -2.83 -1.37 -2.83
C LEU A 40 -3.29 0.08 -3.03
N ASP A 41 -3.14 0.64 -4.22
CA ASP A 41 -3.52 2.04 -4.48
C ASP A 41 -5.03 2.26 -4.37
N SER A 42 -5.83 1.28 -4.82
CA SER A 42 -7.28 1.29 -4.66
C SER A 42 -7.70 1.32 -3.19
N PHE A 43 -6.95 0.63 -2.32
CA PHE A 43 -7.20 0.61 -0.89
C PHE A 43 -6.98 1.99 -0.25
N ILE A 44 -5.90 2.70 -0.63
CA ILE A 44 -5.66 4.08 -0.18
C ILE A 44 -6.82 5.00 -0.59
N ILE A 45 -7.33 4.85 -1.81
CA ILE A 45 -8.47 5.64 -2.31
C ILE A 45 -9.74 5.33 -1.49
N GLU A 46 -10.01 4.07 -1.16
CA GLU A 46 -11.15 3.71 -0.32
C GLU A 46 -11.03 4.27 1.10
N CYS A 47 -9.85 4.22 1.72
CA CYS A 47 -9.61 4.87 3.01
C CYS A 47 -9.81 6.39 2.93
N ALA A 48 -9.39 7.02 1.83
CA ALA A 48 -9.61 8.45 1.61
C ALA A 48 -11.10 8.80 1.49
N LYS A 49 -11.89 7.98 0.79
CA LYS A 49 -13.36 8.13 0.72
C LYS A 49 -14.01 7.98 2.10
N LYS A 50 -13.59 7.00 2.92
CA LYS A 50 -14.08 6.83 4.30
C LYS A 50 -13.81 8.06 5.18
N LEU A 51 -12.71 8.77 4.92
CA LEU A 51 -12.34 10.01 5.62
C LEU A 51 -12.97 11.26 4.99
N ASP A 52 -13.89 11.11 4.05
CA ASP A 52 -14.53 12.19 3.30
C ASP A 52 -13.55 13.13 2.58
N ALA A 53 -12.39 12.59 2.18
CA ALA A 53 -11.34 13.31 1.46
C ALA A 53 -11.73 13.69 0.01
N GLN A 54 -12.96 13.37 -0.41
CA GLN A 54 -13.57 13.82 -1.67
C GLN A 54 -14.15 15.24 -1.55
N ASN A 55 -14.62 15.60 -0.36
CA ASN A 55 -15.26 16.89 -0.09
C ASN A 55 -14.28 17.86 0.58
N SER A 56 -13.43 17.37 1.46
CA SER A 56 -12.48 18.18 2.24
C SER A 56 -11.06 17.65 2.18
N PHE A 57 -10.07 18.49 2.51
CA PHE A 57 -8.69 18.03 2.68
C PHE A 57 -8.55 17.25 4.00
N CYS A 58 -7.93 16.08 3.96
CA CYS A 58 -7.62 15.28 5.14
C CYS A 58 -6.10 15.22 5.38
N ASP A 59 -5.68 15.16 6.65
CA ASP A 59 -4.25 15.02 6.98
C ASP A 59 -3.71 13.68 6.47
N ALA A 60 -2.55 13.70 5.79
CA ALA A 60 -1.96 12.49 5.24
C ALA A 60 -1.60 11.47 6.34
N ILE A 61 -1.15 11.93 7.51
CA ILE A 61 -0.95 11.08 8.69
C ILE A 61 -2.22 10.33 9.12
N ARG A 62 -3.39 10.98 9.02
CA ARG A 62 -4.67 10.35 9.35
C ARG A 62 -5.04 9.30 8.31
N LEU A 63 -4.85 9.61 7.03
CA LEU A 63 -5.08 8.66 5.95
C LEU A 63 -4.20 7.41 6.08
N ILE A 64 -2.90 7.59 6.32
CA ILE A 64 -1.95 6.48 6.54
C ILE A 64 -2.30 5.70 7.82
N GLY A 65 -2.69 6.38 8.89
CA GLY A 65 -3.18 5.73 10.11
C GLY A 65 -4.41 4.85 9.84
N THR A 66 -5.35 5.33 9.02
CA THR A 66 -6.52 4.55 8.60
C THR A 66 -6.11 3.35 7.74
N THR A 67 -5.16 3.48 6.81
CA THR A 67 -4.71 2.32 6.03
C THR A 67 -4.05 1.27 6.91
N LEU A 68 -3.25 1.68 7.90
CA LEU A 68 -2.62 0.76 8.85
C LEU A 68 -3.64 0.07 9.78
N SER A 69 -4.71 0.76 10.15
CA SER A 69 -5.76 0.22 11.01
C SER A 69 -6.69 -0.75 10.26
N ASP A 70 -7.02 -0.44 9.01
CA ASP A 70 -8.02 -1.19 8.23
C ASP A 70 -7.41 -2.34 7.41
N TYR A 71 -6.10 -2.33 7.18
CA TYR A 71 -5.42 -3.36 6.39
C TYR A 71 -5.00 -4.53 7.28
N GLU A 72 -5.43 -5.73 6.93
CA GLU A 72 -5.26 -6.94 7.76
C GLU A 72 -3.79 -7.34 7.95
N GLN A 73 -2.92 -7.03 6.98
CA GLN A 73 -1.52 -7.45 7.00
C GLN A 73 -0.61 -6.30 7.42
N LEU A 74 0.47 -6.62 8.12
CA LEU A 74 1.43 -5.61 8.53
C LEU A 74 2.24 -5.12 7.33
N ILE A 75 1.96 -3.90 6.89
CA ILE A 75 2.75 -3.16 5.91
C ILE A 75 3.29 -1.91 6.60
N GLN A 76 4.57 -1.61 6.35
CA GLN A 76 5.22 -0.44 6.95
C GLN A 76 4.55 0.86 6.46
N ASP A 77 4.38 1.82 7.39
CA ASP A 77 3.88 3.17 7.14
C ASP A 77 4.57 3.86 5.95
N ARG A 78 5.90 3.71 5.84
CA ARG A 78 6.69 4.27 4.72
C ARG A 78 6.26 3.76 3.35
N PHE A 79 5.77 2.54 3.24
CA PHE A 79 5.24 2.04 1.97
C PHE A 79 3.94 2.77 1.60
N TRP A 80 3.02 2.93 2.56
CA TRP A 80 1.79 3.69 2.36
C TRP A 80 2.05 5.14 1.98
N GLU A 81 3.00 5.79 2.65
CA GLU A 81 3.42 7.15 2.30
C GLU A 81 3.98 7.20 0.88
N TYR A 82 4.87 6.27 0.53
CA TYR A 82 5.44 6.21 -0.81
C TYR A 82 4.35 6.07 -1.89
N ARG A 83 3.39 5.14 -1.70
CA ARG A 83 2.26 4.98 -2.62
C ARG A 83 1.40 6.22 -2.69
N LEU A 84 1.09 6.86 -1.56
CA LEU A 84 0.32 8.10 -1.52
C LEU A 84 1.02 9.22 -2.32
N ARG A 85 2.34 9.37 -2.19
CA ARG A 85 3.13 10.34 -2.97
C ARG A 85 3.13 10.03 -4.47
N THR A 86 3.15 8.75 -4.84
CA THR A 86 2.99 8.32 -6.24
C THR A 86 1.61 8.73 -6.77
N LEU A 87 0.54 8.54 -6.00
CA LEU A 87 -0.82 8.93 -6.38
C LEU A 87 -1.00 10.46 -6.48
N ILE A 88 -0.30 11.23 -5.63
CA ILE A 88 -0.23 12.69 -5.74
C ILE A 88 0.45 13.09 -7.06
N THR A 89 1.59 12.47 -7.39
CA THR A 89 2.33 12.73 -8.64
C THR A 89 1.49 12.39 -9.88
N GLN A 90 0.66 11.35 -9.81
CA GLN A 90 -0.27 10.96 -10.86
C GLN A 90 -1.52 11.87 -10.96
N GLY A 91 -1.68 12.83 -10.05
CA GLY A 91 -2.83 13.74 -10.04
C GLY A 91 -4.11 13.13 -9.48
N ILE A 92 -4.05 11.95 -8.86
CA ILE A 92 -5.21 11.30 -8.20
C ILE A 92 -5.57 12.04 -6.91
N PHE A 93 -4.57 12.59 -6.22
CA PHE A 93 -4.75 13.45 -5.06
C PHE A 93 -4.22 14.86 -5.33
N LYS A 94 -4.98 15.86 -4.88
CA LYS A 94 -4.49 17.22 -4.67
C LYS A 94 -3.82 17.29 -3.30
N ILE A 95 -2.86 18.19 -3.18
CA ILE A 95 -2.08 18.40 -1.96
C ILE A 95 -2.18 19.85 -1.48
N GLU A 96 -2.18 20.01 -0.16
CA GLU A 96 -1.94 21.27 0.54
C GLU A 96 -0.82 21.07 1.57
N GLY A 97 0.15 21.97 1.63
CA GLY A 97 1.32 21.88 2.53
C GLY A 97 2.61 21.44 1.83
N SER A 98 3.57 20.90 2.60
CA SER A 98 4.88 20.48 2.10
C SER A 98 5.03 18.95 2.12
N LEU A 99 5.72 18.41 1.11
CA LEU A 99 6.05 16.99 1.00
C LEU A 99 7.27 16.58 1.85
N GLU A 100 7.63 17.32 2.89
CA GLU A 100 8.78 16.99 3.75
C GLU A 100 8.50 15.76 4.62
N SER A 101 7.27 15.59 5.10
CA SER A 101 6.83 14.44 5.87
C SER A 101 5.31 14.22 5.70
N TYR A 102 4.81 13.00 5.89
CA TYR A 102 3.36 12.76 5.91
C TYR A 102 2.59 13.47 7.04
N SER A 103 3.29 14.03 8.02
CA SER A 103 2.68 14.91 9.03
C SER A 103 2.52 16.37 8.57
N THR A 104 3.12 16.77 7.44
CA THR A 104 3.20 18.18 7.00
C THR A 104 2.27 18.52 5.84
N TYR A 105 1.52 17.55 5.30
CA TYR A 105 0.59 17.80 4.20
C TYR A 105 -0.78 17.15 4.39
N LYS A 106 -1.74 17.74 3.70
CA LYS A 106 -3.10 17.25 3.55
C LYS A 106 -3.36 16.85 2.11
N VAL A 107 -4.27 15.89 1.93
CA VAL A 107 -4.67 15.39 0.62
C VAL A 107 -6.17 15.49 0.42
N LYS A 108 -6.57 15.67 -0.84
CA LYS A 108 -7.96 15.61 -1.28
C LYS A 108 -8.03 14.81 -2.58
N LEU A 109 -8.99 13.90 -2.71
CA LEU A 109 -9.22 13.18 -3.98
C LEU A 109 -9.55 14.19 -5.09
N ALA A 110 -8.82 14.09 -6.19
CA ALA A 110 -9.00 14.93 -7.36
C ALA A 110 -10.05 14.36 -8.34
N ILE A 111 -10.40 13.08 -8.17
CA ILE A 111 -11.29 12.34 -9.06
C ILE A 111 -12.74 12.82 -8.86
N LYS A 112 -13.40 13.12 -9.98
CA LYS A 112 -14.82 13.45 -10.09
C LYS A 112 -15.61 12.21 -10.47
#